data_AF-A0A327RB68-F1
#
_entry.id   AF-A0A327RB68-F1
#
_cell.length_a   1.000
_cell.length_b   1.000
_cell.length_c   1.000
_cell.angle_alpha   90.00
_cell.angle_beta   90.00
_cell.angle_gamma   90.00
#
_symmetry.space_group_name_H-M   'P 1'
#
loop_
_entity.id
_entity.type
_entity.pdbx_description
1 polymer ?
#
loop_
_entity_poly.entity_id
_entity_poly.type
_entity_poly.pdbx_seq_one_letter_code
_entity_poly.pdbx_strand_id
1 'polypeptide(L)'
;MKKLLVILFITVSCAAQAQKLPNTQSVPIWANNLKVDGNIEDWGELKSFNKDGNFWYSIANDNEFIYLAIKKTYNITKAISRTGIQFYISKNGEKNIASAPLVQFPVVVANNKRIPMGQWNEIAVKDIPAISDSVISIYNEFGIKVGWEFSFEKSLYVYELRVPRKLLDIDANTSKFTYNICMMGTGQRGRTSIFLTPGLKMISANGSEMTEEDKQKRVDADTVSEFWAEYTIAKKEV
;
A
#
# COMPACT_ATOMS: atom_id res chain seq x y z
N MET A 1 19.69 -52.29 -2.76
CA MET A 1 19.95 -50.83 -2.66
C MET A 1 18.99 -50.08 -3.58
N LYS A 2 17.80 -49.72 -3.08
CA LYS A 2 16.85 -48.86 -3.83
C LYS A 2 17.12 -47.42 -3.40
N LYS A 3 17.53 -46.58 -4.35
CA LYS A 3 17.78 -45.15 -4.12
C LYS A 3 16.45 -44.46 -3.83
N LEU A 4 16.30 -43.96 -2.60
CA LEU A 4 15.23 -43.07 -2.21
C LEU A 4 15.52 -41.70 -2.83
N LEU A 5 14.77 -41.31 -3.85
CA LEU A 5 14.86 -39.98 -4.47
C LEU A 5 13.97 -39.03 -3.65
N VAL A 6 14.59 -38.31 -2.70
CA VAL A 6 13.95 -37.19 -2.01
C VAL A 6 14.01 -35.98 -2.94
N ILE A 7 12.88 -35.62 -3.54
CA ILE A 7 12.70 -34.32 -4.21
C ILE A 7 11.47 -33.67 -3.58
N LEU A 8 11.70 -32.78 -2.62
CA LEU A 8 10.73 -31.72 -2.31
C LEU A 8 11.42 -30.60 -1.53
N PHE A 9 12.06 -29.68 -2.23
CA PHE A 9 12.34 -28.34 -1.72
C PHE A 9 12.43 -27.41 -2.93
N ILE A 10 12.16 -26.12 -2.74
CA ILE A 10 12.13 -25.03 -3.72
C ILE A 10 10.74 -24.71 -4.31
N THR A 11 9.75 -24.45 -3.45
CA THR A 11 8.70 -23.43 -3.73
C THR A 11 8.27 -22.61 -2.50
N VAL A 12 8.92 -22.75 -1.34
CA VAL A 12 8.44 -22.20 -0.04
C VAL A 12 9.28 -21.02 0.49
N SER A 13 10.12 -20.37 -0.31
CA SER A 13 10.97 -19.26 0.19
C SER A 13 10.21 -17.95 0.40
N CYS A 14 9.29 -17.57 -0.49
CA CYS A 14 8.64 -16.26 -0.43
C CYS A 14 7.54 -16.18 0.66
N ALA A 15 6.80 -17.27 0.90
CA ALA A 15 5.80 -17.33 1.96
C ALA A 15 6.44 -17.30 3.37
N ALA A 16 7.64 -17.87 3.51
CA ALA A 16 8.35 -17.93 4.79
C ALA A 16 8.87 -16.56 5.25
N GLN A 17 9.25 -15.67 4.33
CA GLN A 17 9.66 -14.29 4.69
C GLN A 17 8.48 -13.42 5.10
N ALA A 18 7.32 -13.53 4.43
CA ALA A 18 6.11 -12.79 4.80
C ALA A 18 5.59 -13.14 6.20
N GLN A 19 5.71 -14.40 6.62
CA GLN A 19 5.25 -14.86 7.94
C GLN A 19 6.06 -14.31 9.12
N LYS A 20 7.31 -13.89 8.89
CA LYS A 20 8.22 -13.41 9.94
C LYS A 20 8.18 -11.89 10.13
N LEU A 21 7.74 -11.14 9.14
CA LEU A 21 7.66 -9.69 9.24
C LEU A 21 6.49 -9.25 10.13
N PRO A 22 6.67 -8.17 10.91
CA PRO A 22 5.59 -7.63 11.71
C PRO A 22 4.50 -7.01 10.82
N ASN A 23 3.26 -6.96 11.34
CA ASN A 23 2.13 -6.32 10.66
C ASN A 23 2.32 -4.80 10.54
N THR A 24 3.04 -4.23 11.51
CA THR A 24 3.40 -2.81 11.58
C THR A 24 4.91 -2.61 11.67
N GLN A 25 5.43 -1.53 11.06
CA GLN A 25 6.87 -1.28 11.07
C GLN A 25 7.34 -0.84 12.46
N SER A 26 8.22 -1.65 13.06
CA SER A 26 8.82 -1.39 14.37
C SER A 26 10.20 -0.74 14.30
N VAL A 27 10.90 -0.88 13.17
CA VAL A 27 12.27 -0.38 13.00
C VAL A 27 12.23 0.93 12.19
N PRO A 28 12.77 2.05 12.72
CA PRO A 28 12.87 3.30 11.98
C PRO A 28 13.91 3.17 10.85
N ILE A 29 13.69 3.86 9.71
CA ILE A 29 14.59 3.79 8.56
C ILE A 29 15.01 5.20 8.17
N TRP A 30 16.32 5.45 8.20
CA TRP A 30 16.87 6.66 7.61
C TRP A 30 16.98 6.48 6.09
N ALA A 31 16.39 7.40 5.32
CA ALA A 31 16.44 7.37 3.87
C ALA A 31 17.84 7.77 3.36
N ASN A 32 18.50 6.83 2.67
CA ASN A 32 19.80 7.05 2.03
C ASN A 32 19.63 7.01 0.51
N ASN A 33 19.54 8.19 -0.11
CA ASN A 33 19.43 8.34 -1.58
C ASN A 33 18.27 7.55 -2.22
N LEU A 34 17.15 7.37 -1.50
CA LEU A 34 15.97 6.71 -2.05
C LEU A 34 15.41 7.51 -3.22
N LYS A 35 15.25 6.85 -4.37
CA LYS A 35 14.51 7.41 -5.50
C LYS A 35 13.05 7.02 -5.39
N VAL A 36 12.21 7.73 -6.13
CA VAL A 36 10.76 7.56 -6.15
C VAL A 36 10.39 7.48 -7.62
N ASP A 37 10.58 6.30 -8.20
CA ASP A 37 10.46 6.05 -9.64
C ASP A 37 9.69 4.76 -9.97
N GLY A 38 9.19 4.05 -8.95
CA GLY A 38 8.48 2.79 -9.07
C GLY A 38 9.40 1.57 -8.96
N ASN A 39 10.71 1.76 -8.77
CA ASN A 39 11.64 0.65 -8.58
C ASN A 39 11.85 0.31 -7.10
N ILE A 40 11.28 -0.82 -6.68
CA ILE A 40 11.36 -1.26 -5.27
C ILE A 40 12.77 -1.66 -4.82
N GLU A 41 13.72 -1.86 -5.74
CA GLU A 41 15.07 -2.33 -5.42
C GLU A 41 15.84 -1.34 -4.52
N ASP A 42 15.58 -0.04 -4.65
CA ASP A 42 16.23 1.01 -3.85
C ASP A 42 15.92 0.88 -2.34
N TRP A 43 14.85 0.17 -1.98
CA TRP A 43 14.45 -0.06 -0.59
C TRP A 43 15.04 -1.32 0.03
N GLY A 44 15.60 -2.22 -0.79
CA GLY A 44 15.97 -3.57 -0.39
C GLY A 44 14.77 -4.33 0.22
N GLU A 45 15.00 -5.02 1.34
CA GLU A 45 13.92 -5.72 2.03
C GLU A 45 13.04 -4.76 2.84
N LEU A 46 11.76 -4.69 2.47
CA LEU A 46 10.71 -3.98 3.21
C LEU A 46 10.50 -4.61 4.60
N LYS A 47 10.28 -3.75 5.60
CA LYS A 47 10.33 -4.10 7.03
C LYS A 47 9.01 -4.58 7.61
N SER A 48 7.92 -4.58 6.84
CA SER A 48 6.62 -5.02 7.33
C SER A 48 5.80 -5.69 6.26
N PHE A 49 4.93 -6.61 6.70
CA PHE A 49 3.93 -7.25 5.86
C PHE A 49 2.57 -7.12 6.55
N ASN A 50 1.72 -6.25 5.99
CA ASN A 50 0.36 -6.09 6.50
C ASN A 50 -0.49 -7.27 6.02
N LYS A 51 -0.96 -8.09 6.96
CA LYS A 51 -1.71 -9.32 6.69
C LYS A 51 -3.12 -9.02 6.19
N ASP A 52 -3.74 -7.96 6.68
CA ASP A 52 -5.12 -7.58 6.32
C ASP A 52 -5.20 -7.02 4.89
N GLY A 53 -4.14 -6.35 4.44
CA GLY A 53 -3.98 -5.79 3.10
C GLY A 53 -3.20 -6.66 2.13
N ASN A 54 -2.54 -7.73 2.60
CA ASN A 54 -1.66 -8.59 1.82
C ASN A 54 -0.62 -7.80 1.00
N PHE A 55 0.13 -6.91 1.67
CA PHE A 55 1.21 -6.15 1.05
C PHE A 55 2.38 -5.95 2.00
N TRP A 56 3.58 -5.87 1.42
CA TRP A 56 4.77 -5.41 2.11
C TRP A 56 4.84 -3.90 2.06
N TYR A 57 5.38 -3.28 3.10
CA TYR A 57 5.64 -1.85 3.07
C TYR A 57 6.82 -1.46 3.96
N SER A 58 7.36 -0.28 3.67
CA SER A 58 8.24 0.43 4.58
C SER A 58 7.98 1.92 4.56
N ILE A 59 8.21 2.55 5.71
CA ILE A 59 8.28 4.00 5.86
C ILE A 59 9.72 4.36 6.20
N ALA A 60 10.23 5.42 5.58
CA ALA A 60 11.53 5.99 5.88
C ALA A 60 11.42 7.50 6.00
N ASN A 61 12.44 8.13 6.57
CA ASN A 61 12.55 9.59 6.59
C ASN A 61 13.99 10.04 6.41
N ASP A 62 14.15 11.28 5.97
CA ASP A 62 15.39 12.04 6.11
C ASP A 62 15.09 13.39 6.81
N ASN A 63 15.94 14.38 6.59
CA ASN A 63 15.74 15.74 7.13
C ASN A 63 14.56 16.47 6.51
N GLU A 64 14.18 16.15 5.27
CA GLU A 64 13.26 16.93 4.46
C GLU A 64 11.95 16.21 4.16
N PHE A 65 11.98 14.88 4.06
CA PHE A 65 10.89 14.08 3.52
C PHE A 65 10.53 12.87 4.39
N ILE A 66 9.26 12.48 4.31
CA ILE A 66 8.75 11.15 4.65
C ILE A 66 8.60 10.36 3.35
N TYR A 67 9.00 9.10 3.38
CA TYR A 67 8.91 8.18 2.27
C TYR A 67 8.03 6.99 2.65
N LEU A 68 7.29 6.45 1.69
CA LEU A 68 6.52 5.22 1.81
C LEU A 68 6.76 4.38 0.56
N ALA A 69 7.10 3.11 0.75
CA ALA A 69 7.07 2.10 -0.30
C ALA A 69 6.08 1.01 0.04
N ILE A 70 5.34 0.56 -0.96
CA ILE A 70 4.40 -0.55 -0.89
C ILE A 70 4.70 -1.50 -2.06
N LYS A 71 4.81 -2.79 -1.74
CA LYS A 71 4.85 -3.87 -2.71
C LYS A 71 3.66 -4.78 -2.48
N LYS A 72 2.85 -5.03 -3.51
CA LYS A 72 1.72 -5.96 -3.46
C LYS A 72 1.86 -6.97 -4.58
N THR A 73 1.65 -8.25 -4.24
CA THR A 73 1.63 -9.34 -5.24
C THR A 73 0.34 -10.14 -5.23
N TYR A 74 -0.40 -10.11 -4.12
CA TYR A 74 -1.72 -10.69 -4.02
C TYR A 74 -2.78 -9.65 -4.38
N ASN A 75 -3.68 -9.98 -5.33
CA ASN A 75 -4.81 -9.14 -5.73
C ASN A 75 -4.42 -7.67 -6.02
N ILE A 76 -3.40 -7.50 -6.88
CA ILE A 76 -2.77 -6.19 -7.15
C ILE A 76 -3.74 -5.12 -7.64
N THR A 77 -4.86 -5.52 -8.27
CA THR A 77 -5.91 -4.61 -8.73
C THR A 77 -6.61 -3.84 -7.61
N LYS A 78 -6.55 -4.34 -6.36
CA LYS A 78 -7.08 -3.62 -5.20
C LYS A 78 -6.36 -2.29 -4.95
N ALA A 79 -5.05 -2.24 -5.20
CA ALA A 79 -4.25 -1.03 -5.00
C ALA A 79 -4.63 0.11 -5.97
N ILE A 80 -5.38 -0.20 -7.03
CA ILE A 80 -5.85 0.74 -8.06
C ILE A 80 -7.38 0.73 -8.17
N SER A 81 -8.06 0.26 -7.12
CA SER A 81 -9.51 0.21 -7.02
C SER A 81 -10.04 1.51 -6.40
N ARG A 82 -11.16 2.04 -6.94
CA ARG A 82 -11.92 3.25 -6.53
C ARG A 82 -11.12 4.53 -6.29
N THR A 83 -10.24 4.53 -5.30
CA THR A 83 -9.47 5.68 -4.80
C THR A 83 -7.96 5.43 -4.84
N GLY A 84 -7.50 4.26 -5.30
CA GLY A 84 -6.08 3.92 -5.21
C GLY A 84 -5.63 3.69 -3.77
N ILE A 85 -4.35 3.96 -3.49
CA ILE A 85 -3.77 3.93 -2.15
C ILE A 85 -3.94 5.30 -1.50
N GLN A 86 -4.48 5.30 -0.28
CA GLN A 86 -4.61 6.47 0.57
C GLN A 86 -3.61 6.38 1.72
N PHE A 87 -2.79 7.42 1.88
CA PHE A 87 -1.85 7.55 2.99
C PHE A 87 -2.22 8.76 3.83
N TYR A 88 -2.67 8.51 5.06
CA TYR A 88 -2.95 9.56 6.03
C TYR A 88 -1.83 9.65 7.05
N ILE A 89 -1.51 10.87 7.49
CA ILE A 89 -0.44 11.12 8.46
C ILE A 89 -0.94 12.12 9.49
N SER A 90 -0.75 11.81 10.77
CA SER A 90 -1.13 12.64 11.90
C SER A 90 0.03 12.78 12.88
N LYS A 91 0.45 14.03 13.14
CA LYS A 91 1.53 14.34 14.10
C LYS A 91 1.14 13.97 15.54
N ASN A 92 -0.11 14.21 15.92
CA ASN A 92 -0.54 14.23 17.33
C ASN A 92 -1.01 12.87 17.85
N GLY A 93 -0.74 11.79 17.12
CA GLY A 93 -1.20 10.46 17.51
C GLY A 93 -2.67 10.18 17.17
N GLU A 94 -3.41 11.17 16.65
CA GLU A 94 -4.82 11.02 16.34
C GLU A 94 -5.05 10.00 15.22
N LYS A 95 -5.88 8.99 15.52
CA LYS A 95 -6.32 7.97 14.56
C LYS A 95 -7.65 8.37 13.94
N ASN A 96 -7.67 9.51 13.26
CA ASN A 96 -8.86 10.06 12.63
C ASN A 96 -8.58 10.52 11.20
N ILE A 97 -9.15 9.82 10.22
CA ILE A 97 -8.98 10.17 8.80
C ILE A 97 -9.67 11.49 8.41
N ALA A 98 -10.60 12.00 9.23
CA ALA A 98 -11.34 13.22 8.92
C ALA A 98 -10.49 14.49 9.10
N SER A 99 -9.49 14.44 9.99
CA SER A 99 -8.60 15.55 10.34
C SER A 99 -7.14 15.32 9.94
N ALA A 100 -6.80 14.16 9.36
CA ALA A 100 -5.44 13.83 8.99
C ALA A 100 -5.12 14.23 7.53
N PRO A 101 -4.01 14.94 7.28
CA PRO A 101 -3.45 15.12 5.94
C PRO A 101 -3.46 13.82 5.13
N LEU A 102 -4.02 13.88 3.93
CA LEU A 102 -4.13 12.77 2.99
C LEU A 102 -3.26 13.03 1.76
N VAL A 103 -2.51 12.01 1.36
CA VAL A 103 -1.99 11.87 -0.01
C VAL A 103 -2.52 10.58 -0.61
N GLN A 104 -3.18 10.69 -1.76
CA GLN A 104 -3.84 9.57 -2.43
C GLN A 104 -3.36 9.45 -3.87
N PHE A 105 -2.97 8.24 -4.26
CA PHE A 105 -2.60 7.90 -5.63
C PHE A 105 -2.86 6.41 -5.93
N PRO A 106 -3.25 6.06 -7.17
CA PRO A 106 -3.62 6.96 -8.27
C PRO A 106 -5.02 7.56 -8.12
N VAL A 107 -5.24 8.71 -8.76
CA VAL A 107 -6.59 9.18 -9.09
C VAL A 107 -7.11 8.34 -10.26
N VAL A 108 -7.97 7.37 -9.97
CA VAL A 108 -8.45 6.40 -10.98
C VAL A 108 -9.78 6.77 -11.61
N VAL A 109 -10.48 7.77 -11.08
CA VAL A 109 -11.75 8.28 -11.59
C VAL A 109 -11.72 9.81 -11.58
N ALA A 110 -12.02 10.41 -12.72
CA ALA A 110 -12.30 11.85 -12.85
C ALA A 110 -13.58 12.03 -13.67
N ASN A 111 -14.43 12.97 -13.28
CA ASN A 111 -15.69 13.26 -13.97
C ASN A 111 -16.56 12.01 -14.23
N ASN A 112 -16.66 11.12 -13.23
CA ASN A 112 -17.35 9.82 -13.30
C ASN A 112 -16.82 8.85 -14.38
N LYS A 113 -15.62 9.07 -14.90
CA LYS A 113 -14.96 8.18 -15.87
C LYS A 113 -13.69 7.60 -15.30
N ARG A 114 -13.46 6.31 -15.57
CA ARG A 114 -12.20 5.64 -15.20
C ARG A 114 -11.06 6.19 -16.06
N ILE A 115 -9.98 6.61 -15.40
CA ILE A 115 -8.77 7.09 -16.06
C ILE A 115 -7.92 5.88 -16.45
N PRO A 116 -7.54 5.72 -17.72
CA PRO A 116 -6.60 4.69 -18.14
C PRO A 116 -5.27 4.78 -17.39
N MET A 117 -4.66 3.64 -17.09
CA MET A 117 -3.44 3.57 -16.27
C MET A 117 -2.28 4.41 -16.83
N GLY A 118 -2.11 4.47 -18.15
CA GLY A 118 -1.09 5.32 -18.80
C GLY A 118 -1.35 6.83 -18.70
N GLN A 119 -2.46 7.26 -18.10
CA GLN A 119 -2.84 8.66 -17.90
C GLN A 119 -2.87 9.04 -16.42
N TRP A 120 -2.41 8.18 -15.50
CA TRP A 120 -2.33 8.54 -14.09
C TRP A 120 -1.20 9.54 -13.83
N ASN A 121 -1.56 10.81 -13.83
CA ASN A 121 -0.66 11.95 -13.65
C ASN A 121 -1.14 12.93 -12.57
N GLU A 122 -2.09 12.49 -11.74
CA GLU A 122 -2.73 13.27 -10.68
C GLU A 122 -2.61 12.58 -9.32
N ILE A 123 -2.43 13.39 -8.28
CA ILE A 123 -2.39 13.03 -6.87
C ILE A 123 -3.54 13.77 -6.19
N ALA A 124 -4.41 13.03 -5.49
CA ALA A 124 -5.43 13.66 -4.65
C ALA A 124 -4.83 13.99 -3.29
N VAL A 125 -5.09 15.19 -2.80
CA VAL A 125 -4.61 15.68 -1.51
C VAL A 125 -5.76 16.28 -0.71
N LYS A 126 -5.71 16.16 0.61
CA LYS A 126 -6.70 16.74 1.52
C LYS A 126 -6.01 17.15 2.82
N ASP A 127 -6.50 18.21 3.44
CA ASP A 127 -6.05 18.70 4.75
C ASP A 127 -4.53 18.99 4.80
N ILE A 128 -3.97 19.50 3.69
CA ILE A 128 -2.58 20.00 3.61
C ILE A 128 -2.66 21.53 3.44
N PRO A 129 -2.45 22.35 4.49
CA PRO A 129 -2.72 23.79 4.46
C PRO A 129 -1.99 24.57 3.35
N ALA A 130 -0.83 24.09 2.92
CA ALA A 130 -0.05 24.72 1.85
C ALA A 130 -0.60 24.45 0.44
N ILE A 131 -1.60 23.58 0.29
CA ILE A 131 -2.19 23.19 -1.00
C ILE A 131 -3.69 23.49 -0.97
N SER A 132 -4.12 24.45 -1.79
CA SER A 132 -5.55 24.81 -1.91
C SER A 132 -6.35 23.83 -2.76
N ASP A 133 -5.70 23.20 -3.74
CA ASP A 133 -6.33 22.26 -4.66
C ASP A 133 -6.53 20.89 -4.01
N SER A 134 -7.62 20.21 -4.34
CA SER A 134 -7.87 18.83 -3.91
C SER A 134 -7.17 17.78 -4.77
N VAL A 135 -6.68 18.19 -5.94
CA VAL A 135 -5.96 17.35 -6.90
C VAL A 135 -4.83 18.16 -7.51
N ILE A 136 -3.63 17.58 -7.52
CA ILE A 136 -2.42 18.20 -8.06
C ILE A 136 -1.73 17.26 -9.06
N SER A 137 -0.90 17.80 -9.94
CA SER A 137 -0.08 16.98 -10.84
C SER A 137 1.00 16.19 -10.09
N ILE A 138 1.41 15.04 -10.62
CA ILE A 138 2.67 14.37 -10.22
C ILE A 138 3.92 15.25 -10.47
N TYR A 139 3.79 16.30 -11.30
CA TYR A 139 4.79 17.34 -11.53
C TYR A 139 4.41 18.65 -10.80
N ASN A 140 4.24 18.58 -9.49
CA ASN A 140 3.85 19.74 -8.66
C ASN A 140 5.05 20.49 -8.08
N GLU A 141 4.81 21.74 -7.66
CA GLU A 141 5.78 22.60 -6.97
C GLU A 141 5.94 22.28 -5.47
N PHE A 142 5.01 21.52 -4.90
CA PHE A 142 5.00 21.18 -3.48
C PHE A 142 6.07 20.14 -3.11
N GLY A 143 6.64 19.44 -4.10
CA GLY A 143 7.69 18.45 -3.90
C GLY A 143 7.18 17.04 -3.54
N ILE A 144 5.86 16.84 -3.57
CA ILE A 144 5.23 15.52 -3.45
C ILE A 144 5.55 14.73 -4.72
N LYS A 145 6.16 13.55 -4.57
CA LYS A 145 6.51 12.68 -5.69
C LYS A 145 5.92 11.30 -5.50
N VAL A 146 5.51 10.69 -6.61
CA VAL A 146 5.01 9.33 -6.65
C VAL A 146 5.70 8.57 -7.78
N GLY A 147 6.09 7.34 -7.50
CA GLY A 147 6.60 6.35 -8.46
C GLY A 147 5.77 5.08 -8.37
N TRP A 148 5.56 4.38 -9.49
CA TRP A 148 4.78 3.15 -9.49
C TRP A 148 5.15 2.21 -10.64
N GLU A 149 5.02 0.90 -10.40
CA GLU A 149 5.09 -0.16 -11.42
C GLU A 149 3.84 -1.03 -11.28
N PHE A 150 3.20 -1.36 -12.40
CA PHE A 150 2.11 -2.32 -12.44
C PHE A 150 2.38 -3.37 -13.52
N SER A 151 2.40 -4.65 -13.14
CA SER A 151 2.58 -5.76 -14.07
C SER A 151 1.61 -6.90 -13.76
N PHE A 152 0.69 -7.17 -14.69
CA PHE A 152 -0.16 -8.36 -14.62
C PHE A 152 0.65 -9.65 -14.75
N GLU A 153 1.65 -9.67 -15.62
CA GLU A 153 2.52 -10.83 -15.87
C GLU A 153 3.29 -11.25 -14.61
N LYS A 154 3.92 -10.27 -13.94
CA LYS A 154 4.66 -10.52 -12.70
C LYS A 154 3.73 -10.64 -11.47
N SER A 155 2.43 -10.37 -11.63
CA SER A 155 1.51 -10.13 -10.50
C SER A 155 2.12 -9.18 -9.48
N LEU A 156 2.57 -8.01 -9.94
CA LEU A 156 3.32 -7.05 -9.15
C LEU A 156 2.69 -5.66 -9.24
N TYR A 157 2.51 -5.04 -8.08
CA TYR A 157 2.31 -3.61 -7.96
C TYR A 157 3.34 -3.04 -6.98
N VAL A 158 4.06 -2.03 -7.44
CA VAL A 158 4.96 -1.21 -6.62
C VAL A 158 4.39 0.20 -6.58
N TYR A 159 4.39 0.78 -5.39
CA TYR A 159 4.04 2.18 -5.16
C TYR A 159 5.06 2.80 -4.23
N GLU A 160 5.55 3.96 -4.61
CA GLU A 160 6.47 4.78 -3.83
C GLU A 160 5.94 6.19 -3.73
N LEU A 161 6.07 6.77 -2.54
CA LEU A 161 5.64 8.12 -2.24
C LEU A 161 6.74 8.83 -1.46
N ARG A 162 6.92 10.11 -1.77
CA ARG A 162 7.70 11.03 -0.95
C ARG A 162 6.91 12.31 -0.72
N VAL A 163 6.80 12.70 0.55
CA VAL A 163 6.09 13.91 0.99
C VAL A 163 7.03 14.76 1.83
N PRO A 164 7.18 16.07 1.54
CA PRO A 164 7.94 16.96 2.41
C PRO A 164 7.34 17.01 3.82
N ARG A 165 8.19 16.86 4.84
CA ARG A 165 7.80 16.87 6.25
C ARG A 165 7.05 18.15 6.66
N LYS A 166 7.43 19.29 6.07
CA LYS A 166 6.80 20.59 6.28
C LYS A 166 5.32 20.62 5.88
N LEU A 167 4.88 19.77 4.95
CA LEU A 167 3.47 19.67 4.54
C LEU A 167 2.62 18.87 5.53
N LEU A 168 3.27 18.18 6.48
CA LEU A 168 2.67 17.23 7.41
C LEU A 168 2.81 17.70 8.87
N ASP A 169 3.26 18.95 9.07
CA ASP A 169 3.62 19.51 10.36
C ASP A 169 4.68 18.70 11.14
N ILE A 170 5.46 17.86 10.47
CA ILE A 170 6.54 17.06 11.06
C ILE A 170 7.82 17.91 11.11
N ASP A 171 8.14 18.46 12.26
CA ASP A 171 9.34 19.29 12.48
C ASP A 171 10.49 18.48 13.11
N ALA A 172 11.60 19.16 13.43
CA ALA A 172 12.77 18.54 14.06
C ALA A 172 12.50 18.02 15.48
N ASN A 173 11.47 18.51 16.17
CA ASN A 173 11.09 18.08 17.52
C ASN A 173 10.15 16.87 17.49
N THR A 174 9.62 16.53 16.33
CA THR A 174 8.71 15.40 16.15
C THR A 174 9.51 14.11 16.25
N SER A 175 9.27 13.34 17.31
CA SER A 175 9.93 12.04 17.52
C SER A 175 9.15 10.88 16.92
N LYS A 176 7.83 11.03 16.79
CA LYS A 176 6.90 10.03 16.25
C LYS A 176 5.75 10.71 15.51
N PHE A 177 5.14 9.97 14.60
CA PHE A 177 3.83 10.31 14.03
C PHE A 177 3.01 9.05 13.85
N THR A 178 1.70 9.23 13.76
CA THR A 178 0.73 8.17 13.46
C THR A 178 0.37 8.23 11.98
N TYR A 179 0.18 7.08 11.35
CA TYR A 179 -0.21 7.00 9.95
C TYR A 179 -1.28 5.95 9.73
N ASN A 180 -2.01 6.11 8.62
CA ASN A 180 -2.95 5.14 8.10
C ASN A 180 -2.62 4.83 6.64
N ILE A 181 -2.70 3.55 6.27
CA ILE A 181 -2.71 3.15 4.87
C ILE A 181 -4.05 2.47 4.60
N CYS A 182 -4.79 3.01 3.63
CA CYS A 182 -6.08 2.50 3.22
C CYS A 182 -6.08 2.14 1.71
N MET A 183 -6.64 0.98 1.39
CA MET A 183 -6.96 0.53 0.04
C MET A 183 -8.44 0.17 -0.03
N MET A 184 -9.17 0.87 -0.89
CA MET A 184 -10.62 0.68 -1.01
C MET A 184 -10.96 -0.54 -1.87
N GLY A 185 -11.80 -1.42 -1.32
CA GLY A 185 -12.44 -2.48 -2.10
C GLY A 185 -13.50 -1.93 -3.06
N THR A 186 -14.08 -2.79 -3.89
CA THR A 186 -15.15 -2.39 -4.82
C THR A 186 -16.44 -1.98 -4.10
N GLY A 187 -16.61 -2.39 -2.83
CA GLY A 187 -17.73 -1.98 -1.98
C GLY A 187 -19.07 -2.64 -2.35
N GLN A 188 -19.06 -3.83 -2.96
CA GLN A 188 -20.28 -4.61 -3.22
C GLN A 188 -20.83 -5.21 -1.90
N ARG A 189 -21.42 -4.34 -1.08
CA ARG A 189 -22.04 -4.69 0.21
C ARG A 189 -23.01 -5.87 0.03
N GLY A 190 -22.87 -6.91 0.87
CA GLY A 190 -23.72 -8.12 0.86
C GLY A 190 -23.22 -9.27 0.00
N ARG A 191 -22.29 -9.06 -0.95
CA ARG A 191 -21.66 -10.16 -1.72
C ARG A 191 -20.55 -10.85 -0.94
N THR A 192 -19.78 -10.10 -0.14
CA THR A 192 -18.70 -10.64 0.68
C THR A 192 -19.18 -11.72 1.65
N SER A 193 -20.35 -11.54 2.29
CA SER A 193 -20.91 -12.51 3.23
C SER A 193 -21.31 -13.85 2.56
N ILE A 194 -21.68 -13.82 1.28
CA ILE A 194 -22.01 -15.03 0.51
C ILE A 194 -20.74 -15.87 0.30
N PHE A 195 -19.60 -15.24 -0.03
CA PHE A 195 -18.34 -15.96 -0.21
C PHE A 195 -17.79 -16.57 1.07
N LEU A 196 -18.16 -16.04 2.24
CA LEU A 196 -17.76 -16.54 3.56
C LEU A 196 -18.76 -17.54 4.16
N THR A 197 -19.85 -17.86 3.47
CA THR A 197 -20.87 -18.79 4.00
C THR A 197 -20.34 -20.22 3.99
N PRO A 198 -20.18 -20.88 5.16
CA PRO A 198 -19.67 -22.25 5.22
C PRO A 198 -20.57 -23.22 4.46
N GLY A 199 -19.98 -24.14 3.70
CA GLY A 199 -20.70 -25.18 2.96
C GLY A 199 -21.42 -24.69 1.69
N LEU A 200 -21.42 -23.39 1.38
CA LEU A 200 -21.97 -22.88 0.14
C LEU A 200 -20.99 -23.10 -1.02
N LYS A 201 -21.43 -23.90 -2.00
CA LYS A 201 -20.70 -24.11 -3.25
C LYS A 201 -20.98 -22.96 -4.20
N MET A 202 -19.92 -22.29 -4.63
CA MET A 202 -20.01 -21.21 -5.62
C MET A 202 -19.49 -21.71 -6.96
N ILE A 203 -20.25 -21.48 -8.01
CA ILE A 203 -19.90 -21.88 -9.37
C ILE A 203 -19.36 -20.66 -10.13
N SER A 204 -18.20 -20.82 -10.75
CA SER A 204 -17.56 -19.81 -11.57
C SER A 204 -18.24 -19.70 -12.95
N ALA A 205 -17.92 -18.67 -13.73
CA ALA A 205 -18.54 -18.44 -15.04
C ALA A 205 -18.30 -19.58 -16.05
N ASN A 206 -17.26 -20.40 -15.83
CA ASN A 206 -16.96 -21.57 -16.68
C ASN A 206 -17.63 -22.87 -16.18
N GLY A 207 -18.46 -22.81 -15.14
CA GLY A 207 -19.15 -23.97 -14.56
C GLY A 207 -18.34 -24.73 -13.48
N SER A 208 -17.09 -24.37 -13.21
CA SER A 208 -16.29 -25.00 -12.14
C SER A 208 -16.67 -24.49 -10.75
N GLU A 209 -16.54 -25.32 -9.73
CA GLU A 209 -16.60 -24.86 -8.34
C GLU A 209 -15.43 -23.91 -8.05
N MET A 210 -15.70 -22.79 -7.39
CA MET A 210 -14.68 -21.84 -6.98
C MET A 210 -13.85 -22.41 -5.83
N THR A 211 -12.54 -22.23 -5.90
CA THR A 211 -11.65 -22.60 -4.80
C THR A 211 -11.82 -21.67 -3.60
N GLU A 212 -11.39 -22.09 -2.41
CA GLU A 212 -11.33 -21.20 -1.24
C GLU A 212 -10.40 -20.00 -1.47
N GLU A 213 -9.33 -20.17 -2.25
CA GLU A 213 -8.45 -19.07 -2.64
C GLU A 213 -9.19 -18.03 -3.51
N ASP A 214 -10.01 -18.47 -4.47
CA ASP A 214 -10.82 -17.58 -5.30
C ASP A 214 -11.87 -16.82 -4.48
N LYS A 215 -12.49 -17.50 -3.50
CA LYS A 215 -13.40 -16.87 -2.54
C LYS A 215 -12.67 -15.80 -1.74
N GLN A 216 -11.48 -16.11 -1.22
CA GLN A 216 -10.69 -15.16 -0.45
C GLN A 216 -10.21 -13.96 -1.29
N LYS A 217 -9.81 -14.18 -2.55
CA LYS A 217 -9.45 -13.11 -3.49
C LYS A 217 -10.63 -12.16 -3.74
N ARG A 218 -11.84 -12.71 -3.88
CA ARG A 218 -13.06 -11.90 -4.04
C ARG A 218 -13.39 -11.11 -2.78
N VAL A 219 -13.29 -11.75 -1.62
CA VAL A 219 -13.47 -11.07 -0.32
C VAL A 219 -12.48 -9.90 -0.21
N ASP A 220 -11.19 -10.14 -0.47
CA ASP A 220 -10.17 -9.08 -0.45
C ASP A 220 -10.46 -7.98 -1.48
N ALA A 221 -10.92 -8.30 -2.69
CA ALA A 221 -11.24 -7.29 -3.70
C ALA A 221 -12.42 -6.39 -3.29
N ASP A 222 -13.37 -6.90 -2.51
CA ASP A 222 -14.60 -6.21 -2.15
C ASP A 222 -14.49 -5.41 -0.85
N THR A 223 -13.61 -5.82 0.08
CA THR A 223 -13.45 -5.18 1.39
C THR A 223 -12.39 -4.09 1.39
N VAL A 224 -12.51 -3.15 2.31
CA VAL A 224 -11.46 -2.16 2.61
C VAL A 224 -10.34 -2.85 3.39
N SER A 225 -9.09 -2.59 3.03
CA SER A 225 -7.93 -2.89 3.88
C SER A 225 -7.40 -1.58 4.41
N GLU A 226 -7.49 -1.40 5.72
CA GLU A 226 -7.10 -0.18 6.41
C GLU A 226 -6.40 -0.56 7.72
N PHE A 227 -5.33 0.15 8.08
CA PHE A 227 -4.75 0.03 9.42
C PHE A 227 -4.08 1.33 9.85
N TRP A 228 -4.09 1.56 11.16
CA TRP A 228 -3.32 2.62 11.81
C TRP A 228 -2.07 2.06 12.47
N ALA A 229 -0.97 2.79 12.39
CA ALA A 229 0.28 2.47 13.06
C ALA A 229 1.06 3.73 13.41
N GLU A 230 2.12 3.57 14.19
CA GLU A 230 3.03 4.65 14.57
C GLU A 230 4.39 4.44 13.89
N TYR A 231 5.02 5.53 13.50
CA TYR A 231 6.39 5.55 12.99
C TYR A 231 7.24 6.43 13.90
N THR A 232 8.41 5.92 14.28
CA THR A 232 9.41 6.71 15.00
C THR A 232 10.38 7.32 14.00
N ILE A 233 10.61 8.64 14.09
CA ILE A 233 11.52 9.34 13.21
C ILE A 233 12.94 8.78 13.38
N ALA A 234 13.51 8.26 12.29
CA ALA A 234 14.87 7.79 12.23
C ALA A 234 15.84 8.97 12.36
N LYS A 235 16.98 8.71 13.01
CA LYS A 235 18.10 9.65 13.08
C LYS A 235 19.18 9.17 12.12
N LYS A 236 19.89 10.10 11.50
CA LYS A 236 21.06 9.79 10.70
C LYS A 236 22.13 9.22 11.64
N GLU A 237 22.59 8.00 11.36
CA GLU A 237 23.78 7.47 12.01
C GLU A 237 24.97 8.33 11.56
N VAL A 238 25.70 8.88 12.54
CA VAL A 238 26.85 9.77 12.34
C VAL A 238 28.11 8.93 12.24
#